data_AF-A0A932H8V3-F1
#
_entry.id   AF-A0A932H8V3-F1
#
_cell.length_a   1.000
_cell.length_b   1.000
_cell.length_c   1.000
_cell.angle_alpha   90.00
_cell.angle_beta   90.00
_cell.angle_gamma   90.00
#
_symmetry.space_group_name_H-M   'P 1'
#
loop_
_entity.id
_entity.type
_entity.pdbx_description
1 polymer ?
#
loop_
_entity_poly.entity_id
_entity_poly.type
_entity_poly.pdbx_seq_one_letter_code
_entity_poly.pdbx_strand_id
1 'polypeptide(L)'
;MTVSKEVDVIIVGYGGAGAVAAITAHDRGARVVVLEKSAQGGGNTRLAVSSFTGVIPGEAAKEHLRALCSGTVEDEIIDAYIEWASKNMDFVRQLGGDPVPY
;
A
#
# COMPACT_ATOMS: atom_id res chain seq x y z
N MET A 1 -28.13 -22.07 -6.38
CA MET A 1 -26.98 -22.67 -5.66
C MET A 1 -26.09 -21.54 -5.18
N THR A 2 -25.81 -21.47 -3.88
CA THR A 2 -24.90 -20.46 -3.32
C THR A 2 -23.50 -21.06 -3.28
N VAL A 3 -22.53 -20.42 -3.90
CA VAL A 3 -21.12 -20.81 -3.79
C VAL A 3 -20.53 -20.01 -2.64
N SER A 4 -20.15 -20.69 -1.54
CA SER A 4 -19.36 -20.10 -0.47
C SER A 4 -17.93 -20.61 -0.54
N LYS A 5 -16.96 -19.73 -0.30
CA LYS A 5 -15.54 -20.07 -0.19
C LYS A 5 -15.00 -19.46 1.10
N GLU A 6 -14.47 -20.30 1.98
CA GLU A 6 -13.83 -19.86 3.21
C GLU A 6 -12.35 -19.55 2.97
N VAL A 7 -11.92 -18.41 3.46
CA VAL A 7 -10.54 -17.91 3.38
C VAL A 7 -10.20 -17.18 4.66
N ASP A 8 -8.91 -16.96 4.89
CA ASP A 8 -8.44 -16.34 6.13
C ASP A 8 -8.54 -14.81 6.03
N VAL A 9 -8.35 -14.25 4.83
CA VAL A 9 -8.46 -12.81 4.55
C VAL A 9 -9.21 -12.55 3.25
N ILE A 10 -10.21 -11.66 3.30
CA ILE A 10 -10.87 -11.09 2.11
C ILE A 10 -10.42 -9.65 1.96
N ILE A 11 -9.83 -9.33 0.81
CA ILE A 11 -9.47 -7.96 0.42
C ILE A 11 -10.52 -7.43 -0.55
N VAL A 12 -11.10 -6.27 -0.27
CA VAL A 12 -12.09 -5.63 -1.12
C VAL A 12 -11.46 -4.45 -1.85
N GLY A 13 -11.36 -4.56 -3.17
CA GLY A 13 -10.72 -3.61 -4.08
C GLY A 13 -9.32 -4.04 -4.48
N TYR A 14 -9.07 -4.18 -5.78
CA TYR A 14 -7.75 -4.52 -6.33
C TYR A 14 -7.00 -3.28 -6.84
N GLY A 15 -6.97 -2.22 -6.03
CA GLY A 15 -6.08 -1.06 -6.22
C GLY A 15 -4.70 -1.29 -5.59
N GLY A 16 -3.85 -0.26 -5.53
CA GLY A 16 -2.51 -0.37 -4.92
C GLY A 16 -2.53 -0.85 -3.46
N ALA A 17 -3.37 -0.25 -2.62
CA ALA A 17 -3.51 -0.67 -1.23
C ALA A 17 -3.97 -2.13 -1.07
N GLY A 18 -4.98 -2.54 -1.86
CA GLY A 18 -5.49 -3.91 -1.85
C GLY A 18 -4.47 -4.93 -2.37
N ALA A 19 -3.72 -4.58 -3.41
CA ALA A 19 -2.64 -5.42 -3.93
C ALA A 19 -1.54 -5.63 -2.89
N VAL A 20 -1.05 -4.55 -2.26
CA VAL A 20 -0.04 -4.63 -1.20
C VAL A 20 -0.55 -5.45 -0.02
N ALA A 21 -1.80 -5.23 0.43
CA ALA A 21 -2.40 -6.00 1.52
C ALA A 21 -2.52 -7.50 1.18
N ALA A 22 -2.94 -7.83 -0.05
CA ALA A 22 -3.08 -9.20 -0.50
C ALA A 22 -1.73 -9.94 -0.54
N ILE A 23 -0.69 -9.32 -1.11
CA ILE A 23 0.68 -9.86 -1.13
C ILE A 23 1.18 -10.06 0.30
N THR A 24 1.07 -9.02 1.12
CA THR A 24 1.52 -8.98 2.50
C THR A 24 0.87 -10.07 3.38
N ALA A 25 -0.42 -10.35 3.17
CA ALA A 25 -1.14 -11.42 3.86
C ALA A 25 -0.78 -12.81 3.31
N HIS A 26 -0.68 -12.95 2.00
CA HIS A 26 -0.29 -14.19 1.34
C HIS A 26 1.13 -14.62 1.75
N ASP A 27 2.08 -13.70 1.79
CA ASP A 27 3.47 -13.98 2.19
C ASP A 27 3.60 -14.39 3.66
N ARG A 28 2.59 -14.08 4.48
CA ARG A 28 2.45 -14.58 5.86
C ARG A 28 1.70 -15.91 5.96
N GLY A 29 1.39 -16.55 4.83
CA GLY A 29 0.76 -17.87 4.75
C GLY A 29 -0.77 -17.85 4.76
N ALA A 30 -1.42 -16.68 4.68
CA ALA A 30 -2.88 -16.62 4.64
C ALA A 30 -3.42 -17.06 3.27
N ARG A 31 -4.57 -17.76 3.27
CA ARG A 31 -5.39 -17.91 2.06
C ARG A 31 -6.14 -16.61 1.84
N VAL A 32 -5.84 -15.94 0.74
CA VAL A 32 -6.39 -14.62 0.41
C VAL A 32 -7.34 -14.70 -0.79
N VAL A 33 -8.46 -13.99 -0.72
CA VAL A 33 -9.29 -13.66 -1.88
C VAL A 33 -9.35 -12.15 -2.04
N VAL A 34 -9.16 -11.68 -3.27
CA VAL A 34 -9.35 -10.28 -3.65
C VAL A 34 -10.65 -10.16 -4.44
N LEU A 35 -11.50 -9.23 -4.04
CA LEU A 35 -12.74 -8.90 -4.74
C LEU A 35 -12.59 -7.55 -5.43
N GLU A 36 -12.72 -7.50 -6.75
CA GLU A 36 -12.69 -6.26 -7.52
C GLU A 36 -14.02 -6.10 -8.26
N LYS A 37 -14.57 -4.88 -8.21
CA LYS A 37 -15.84 -4.55 -8.86
C LYS A 37 -15.68 -4.43 -10.38
N SER A 38 -14.52 -3.97 -10.83
CA SER A 38 -14.20 -3.72 -12.22
C SER A 38 -13.71 -4.99 -12.92
N ALA A 39 -13.79 -5.01 -14.25
CA ALA A 39 -13.26 -6.13 -15.04
C ALA A 39 -11.72 -6.26 -14.94
N GLN A 40 -11.02 -5.19 -14.56
CA GLN A 40 -9.56 -5.14 -14.42
C GLN A 40 -9.20 -4.51 -13.08
N GLY A 41 -8.10 -5.00 -12.48
CA GLY A 41 -7.50 -4.38 -11.30
C GLY A 41 -6.78 -3.07 -11.61
N GLY A 42 -6.32 -2.41 -10.55
CA GLY A 42 -5.49 -1.22 -10.56
C GLY A 42 -6.17 0.03 -10.00
N GLY A 43 -7.49 0.18 -10.17
CA GLY A 43 -8.22 1.37 -9.72
C GLY A 43 -7.53 2.69 -10.14
N ASN A 44 -7.57 3.70 -9.26
CA ASN A 44 -6.84 4.95 -9.48
C ASN A 44 -5.32 4.78 -9.48
N THR A 45 -4.78 3.74 -8.83
CA THR A 45 -3.33 3.47 -8.82
C THR A 45 -2.79 3.25 -10.23
N ARG A 46 -3.56 2.61 -11.13
CA ARG A 46 -3.16 2.44 -12.53
C ARG A 46 -3.08 3.76 -13.31
N LEU A 47 -3.82 4.77 -12.87
CA LEU A 47 -3.80 6.11 -13.48
C LEU A 47 -2.74 7.02 -12.86
N ALA A 48 -2.11 6.61 -11.76
CA ALA A 48 -0.99 7.35 -11.18
C ALA A 48 0.19 7.38 -12.17
N VAL A 49 0.93 8.48 -12.18
CA VAL A 49 2.00 8.78 -13.16
C VAL A 49 3.29 7.97 -12.96
N SER A 50 3.17 6.69 -12.63
CA SER A 50 4.27 5.75 -12.36
C SER A 50 5.25 6.21 -11.28
N SER A 51 4.84 7.13 -10.41
CA SER A 51 5.59 7.57 -9.24
C SER A 51 4.91 7.14 -7.94
N PHE A 52 5.71 7.00 -6.90
CA PHE A 52 5.26 6.76 -5.54
C PHE A 52 6.19 7.49 -4.58
N THR A 53 5.72 7.77 -3.38
CA THR A 53 6.51 8.44 -2.35
C THR A 53 7.45 7.45 -1.67
N GLY A 54 8.74 7.77 -1.68
CA GLY A 54 9.71 7.25 -0.72
C GLY A 54 9.97 8.31 0.35
N VAL A 55 10.10 7.90 1.61
CA VAL A 55 10.36 8.82 2.73
C VAL A 55 11.72 8.53 3.34
N ILE A 56 12.51 9.58 3.58
CA ILE A 56 13.70 9.50 4.43
C ILE A 56 13.24 9.69 5.88
N PRO A 57 13.36 8.69 6.76
CA PRO A 57 12.87 8.81 8.14
C PRO A 57 13.61 9.89 8.94
N GLY A 58 12.88 10.56 9.83
CA GLY A 58 13.42 11.55 10.75
C GLY A 58 12.38 12.62 11.12
N GLU A 59 12.70 13.46 12.11
CA GLU A 59 11.80 14.52 12.60
C GLU A 59 11.34 15.46 11.49
N ALA A 60 12.23 15.79 10.54
CA ALA A 60 11.88 16.62 9.39
C ALA A 60 10.76 16.01 8.52
N ALA A 61 10.73 14.68 8.37
CA ALA A 61 9.65 14.00 7.66
C ALA A 61 8.33 14.08 8.43
N LYS A 62 8.38 13.94 9.76
CA LYS A 62 7.20 14.06 10.63
C LYS A 62 6.61 15.46 10.61
N GLU A 63 7.46 16.49 10.75
CA GLU A 63 7.04 17.90 10.63
C GLU A 63 6.43 18.19 9.26
N HIS A 64 7.08 17.73 8.18
CA HIS A 64 6.57 17.90 6.82
C HIS A 64 5.19 17.24 6.63
N LEU A 65 5.01 16.00 7.10
CA LEU A 65 3.74 15.29 6.98
C LEU A 65 2.64 15.90 7.85
N ARG A 66 2.95 16.35 9.08
CA ARG A 66 2.00 17.12 9.90
C ARG A 66 1.52 18.36 9.16
N ALA A 67 2.43 19.10 8.52
CA ALA A 67 2.09 20.28 7.74
C ALA A 67 1.24 19.93 6.50
N LEU A 68 1.62 18.89 5.76
CA LEU A 68 0.88 18.40 4.58
C LEU A 68 -0.55 17.97 4.94
N CYS A 69 -0.72 17.35 6.11
CA CYS A 69 -2.00 16.92 6.64
C CYS A 69 -2.73 18.02 7.44
N SER A 70 -2.24 19.27 7.46
CA SER A 70 -2.83 20.38 8.23
C SER A 70 -3.06 20.05 9.72
N GLY A 71 -2.22 19.20 10.31
CA GLY A 71 -2.34 18.76 11.70
C GLY A 71 -3.55 17.86 11.99
N THR A 72 -4.21 17.31 10.98
CA THR A 72 -5.45 16.50 11.14
C THR A 72 -5.21 15.00 11.30
N VAL A 73 -3.96 14.56 11.21
CA VAL A 73 -3.56 13.16 11.30
C VAL A 73 -2.72 12.97 12.56
N GLU A 74 -3.08 11.95 13.34
CA GLU A 74 -2.40 11.59 14.58
C GLU A 74 -0.95 11.15 14.33
N ASP A 75 -0.08 11.46 15.27
CA ASP A 75 1.35 11.15 15.19
C ASP A 75 1.64 9.67 14.94
N GLU A 76 0.87 8.77 15.56
CA GLU A 76 1.04 7.32 15.38
C GLU A 76 0.83 6.90 13.92
N ILE A 77 -0.12 7.52 13.23
CA ILE A 77 -0.39 7.25 11.81
C ILE A 77 0.72 7.84 10.94
N ILE A 78 1.23 9.02 11.28
CA ILE A 78 2.37 9.64 10.59
C ILE A 78 3.62 8.79 10.76
N ASP A 79 3.89 8.31 11.97
CA ASP A 79 5.05 7.48 12.29
C ASP A 79 4.99 6.16 11.51
N ALA A 80 3.82 5.50 11.49
CA ALA A 80 3.61 4.31 10.68
C ALA A 80 3.81 4.60 9.18
N TYR A 81 3.30 5.72 8.67
CA TYR A 81 3.50 6.09 7.26
C TYR A 81 4.98 6.29 6.94
N ILE A 82 5.74 7.03 7.77
CA ILE A 82 7.18 7.25 7.59
C ILE A 82 7.92 5.92 7.55
N GLU A 83 7.63 5.04 8.52
CA GLU A 83 8.27 3.73 8.61
C GLU A 83 8.06 2.94 7.31
N TRP A 84 6.81 2.78 6.86
CA TRP A 84 6.52 1.93 5.71
C TRP A 84 6.88 2.57 4.38
N ALA A 85 6.66 3.88 4.22
CA ALA A 85 7.01 4.58 2.99
C ALA A 85 8.53 4.63 2.76
N SER A 86 9.34 4.58 3.82
CA SER A 86 10.80 4.45 3.68
C SER A 86 11.25 3.13 3.06
N LYS A 87 10.39 2.10 3.08
CA LYS A 87 10.67 0.77 2.55
C LYS A 87 10.10 0.56 1.13
N ASN A 88 9.38 1.52 0.57
CA ASN A 88 8.66 1.37 -0.70
C ASN A 88 9.59 1.01 -1.87
N MET A 89 10.77 1.62 -1.94
CA MET A 89 11.74 1.34 -3.01
C MET A 89 12.17 -0.13 -3.00
N ASP A 90 12.48 -0.66 -1.81
CA ASP A 90 12.91 -2.05 -1.67
C ASP A 90 11.75 -3.02 -1.89
N PHE A 91 10.55 -2.67 -1.44
CA PHE A 91 9.36 -3.45 -1.71
C PHE A 91 9.08 -3.57 -3.21
N VAL A 92 9.17 -2.48 -3.97
CA VAL A 92 8.99 -2.52 -5.44
C VAL A 92 10.09 -3.36 -6.10
N ARG A 93 11.34 -3.29 -5.63
CA ARG A 93 12.44 -4.16 -6.13
C ARG A 93 12.16 -5.64 -5.88
N GLN A 94 11.63 -5.99 -4.70
CA GLN A 94 11.27 -7.38 -4.38
C GLN A 94 10.18 -7.92 -5.32
N LEU A 95 9.31 -7.06 -5.83
CA LEU A 95 8.30 -7.41 -6.83
C LEU A 95 8.86 -7.44 -8.28
N GLY A 96 10.16 -7.22 -8.46
CA GLY A 96 10.83 -7.20 -9.76
C GLY A 96 10.78 -5.86 -10.49
N GLY A 97 10.35 -4.78 -9.83
CA GLY A 97 10.43 -3.43 -10.37
C GLY A 97 11.82 -2.81 -10.25
N ASP A 98 12.07 -1.74 -11.01
CA ASP A 98 13.32 -0.98 -10.97
C ASP A 98 13.04 0.51 -10.67
N PRO A 99 12.73 0.85 -9.39
CA PRO A 99 12.40 2.20 -9.04
C PRO A 99 13.66 3.07 -8.96
N VAL A 100 13.63 4.21 -9.63
CA VAL A 100 14.70 5.22 -9.63
C VAL A 100 14.32 6.39 -8.72
N PRO A 101 15.21 6.82 -7.79
CA PRO A 101 15.00 8.05 -7.04
C PRO A 101 14.96 9.25 -8.00
N TYR A 102 14.07 10.20 -7.72
CA TYR A 102 13.98 11.50 -8.41
C TYR A 102 14.00 12.62 -7.37
#